data_AF-A0A4V3RZH6-F1
#
_entry.id   AF-A0A4V3RZH6-F1
#
_cell.length_a   1.000
_cell.length_b   1.000
_cell.length_c   1.000
_cell.angle_alpha   90.00
_cell.angle_beta   90.00
_cell.angle_gamma   90.00
#
_symmetry.space_group_name_H-M   'P 1'
#
loop_
_entity.id
_entity.type
_entity.pdbx_description
1 polymer ?
#
loop_
_entity_poly.entity_id
_entity_poly.type
_entity_poly.pdbx_seq_one_letter_code
_entity_poly.pdbx_strand_id
1 'polypeptide(L)' 'MATNDLCTPEGARRLKERIEAYWSERGYDVSVDLVDAGFMPAMRSARTDVRSNLVNGLPRPANDRASERRSA' A
#
# COMPACT_ATOMS: atom_id res chain seq x y z
N MET A 1 -16.92 18.01 9.80
CA MET A 1 -15.55 17.64 10.20
C MET A 1 -15.02 16.66 9.18
N ALA A 2 -13.84 16.92 8.61
CA ALA A 2 -13.39 16.37 7.32
C ALA A 2 -13.50 14.84 7.22
N THR A 3 -14.48 14.36 6.45
CA THR A 3 -14.81 12.94 6.28
C THR A 3 -13.79 12.16 5.44
N ASN A 4 -12.69 12.79 5.02
CA ASN A 4 -11.74 12.25 4.04
C ASN A 4 -10.28 12.70 4.32
N ASP A 5 -9.93 12.96 5.58
CA ASP A 5 -8.53 13.26 5.91
C ASP A 5 -7.70 11.96 5.86
N LEU A 6 -6.90 11.83 4.81
CA LEU A 6 -6.00 10.70 4.56
C LEU A 6 -4.60 10.94 5.13
N CYS A 7 -4.32 12.14 5.68
CA CYS A 7 -3.02 12.53 6.21
C CYS A 7 -2.87 12.20 7.71
N THR A 8 -3.68 11.28 8.22
CA THR A 8 -3.62 10.76 9.59
C THR A 8 -3.27 9.27 9.59
N PRO A 9 -2.74 8.71 10.69
CA PRO A 9 -2.50 7.27 10.79
C PRO A 9 -3.76 6.43 10.51
N GLU A 10 -4.92 6.89 10.99
CA GLU A 10 -6.21 6.25 10.69
C GLU A 10 -6.61 6.40 9.22
N GLY A 11 -6.36 7.58 8.62
CA GLY A 11 -6.53 7.81 7.19
C GLY A 11 -5.68 6.88 6.33
N ALA A 12 -4.44 6.63 6.74
CA ALA A 12 -3.54 5.69 6.08
C ALA A 12 -4.05 4.23 6.17
N ARG A 13 -4.60 3.80 7.32
CA ARG A 13 -5.28 2.49 7.43
C ARG A 13 -6.47 2.35 6.51
N ARG A 14 -7.35 3.36 6.47
CA ARG A 14 -8.49 3.37 5.55
C ARG A 14 -8.05 3.32 4.09
N LEU A 15 -6.95 4.01 3.75
CA LEU A 15 -6.41 3.99 2.39
C LEU A 15 -5.86 2.60 2.04
N LYS A 16 -5.13 1.96 2.96
CA LYS A 16 -4.68 0.57 2.83
C LYS A 16 -5.85 -0.36 2.51
N GLU A 17 -6.87 -0.37 3.37
CA GLU A 17 -8.05 -1.24 3.21
C GLU A 17 -8.75 -1.02 1.87
N ARG A 18 -8.88 0.25 1.45
CA ARG A 18 -9.54 0.60 0.19
C ARG A 18 -8.77 0.10 -1.04
N ILE A 19 -7.44 0.17 -1.03
CA ILE A 19 -6.60 -0.30 -2.13
C ILE A 19 -6.65 -1.84 -2.22
N GLU A 20 -6.51 -2.52 -1.08
CA GLU A 20 -6.53 -3.99 -1.02
C GLU A 20 -7.90 -4.54 -1.45
N ALA A 21 -9.00 -3.96 -0.95
CA ALA A 21 -10.36 -4.36 -1.34
C ALA A 21 -10.62 -4.18 -2.84
N TYR A 22 -10.24 -3.02 -3.40
CA TYR A 22 -10.45 -2.72 -4.82
C TYR A 22 -9.83 -3.77 -5.76
N TRP A 23 -8.62 -4.23 -5.44
CA TRP A 23 -7.91 -5.22 -6.24
C TRP A 23 -8.34 -6.66 -5.94
N SER A 24 -8.67 -6.96 -4.68
CA SER A 24 -9.21 -8.25 -4.27
C SER A 24 -10.53 -8.57 -4.97
N GLU A 25 -11.44 -7.59 -5.09
CA GLU A 25 -12.69 -7.71 -5.86
C GLU A 25 -12.48 -8.06 -7.34
N ARG A 26 -11.29 -7.74 -7.88
CA ARG A 26 -10.90 -8.00 -9.27
C ARG A 26 -10.04 -9.26 -9.42
N GLY A 27 -9.82 -10.00 -8.33
CA GLY A 27 -9.05 -11.24 -8.31
C GLY A 27 -7.54 -11.06 -8.27
N TYR A 28 -7.05 -9.87 -7.88
CA TYR A 28 -5.61 -9.60 -7.75
C TYR A 28 -5.17 -9.61 -6.28
N ASP A 29 -4.00 -10.21 -6.04
CA ASP A 29 -3.34 -10.23 -4.73
C ASP A 29 -2.42 -9.00 -4.58
N VAL A 30 -2.96 -7.96 -3.95
CA VAL A 30 -2.26 -6.71 -3.65
C VAL A 30 -2.12 -6.57 -2.15
N SER A 31 -0.89 -6.33 -1.69
CA SER A 31 -0.57 -6.10 -0.29
C SER A 31 -0.10 -4.66 -0.10
N VAL A 32 -0.64 -4.00 0.93
CA VAL A 32 -0.25 -2.65 1.32
C VAL A 32 0.25 -2.65 2.75
N ASP A 33 1.46 -2.15 2.96
CA ASP A 33 2.10 -2.03 4.26
C ASP A 33 2.08 -0.58 4.74
N LEU A 34 1.83 -0.41 6.04
CA LEU A 34 1.97 0.87 6.72
C LEU A 34 3.28 0.88 7.49
N VAL A 35 4.18 1.77 7.11
CA VAL A 35 5.47 1.93 7.78
C VAL A 35 5.48 3.26 8.52
N ASP A 36 5.49 3.19 9.85
CA ASP A 36 5.64 4.37 10.68
C ASP A 36 7.12 4.76 10.74
N ALA A 37 7.42 5.96 10.27
CA ALA A 37 8.68 6.63 10.47
C ALA A 37 8.42 7.78 11.45
N GLY A 38 9.14 7.77 12.57
CA GLY A 38 9.09 8.84 13.56
C GLY A 38 9.52 10.19 13.00
N PHE A 39 9.90 11.13 13.87
CA PHE A 39 10.25 12.47 13.42
C PHE A 39 11.44 12.46 12.45
N MET A 40 11.21 12.95 11.22
CA MET A 40 12.21 13.09 10.17
C MET A 40 12.69 14.56 10.11
N PRO A 41 13.92 14.89 10.53
CA PRO A 41 14.38 16.28 10.65
C PRO A 41 14.31 17.07 9.35
N ALA A 42 14.59 16.43 8.21
CA ALA A 42 14.55 17.08 6.90
C ALA A 42 13.13 17.54 6.49
N MET A 43 12.10 16.81 6.93
CA MET A 43 10.70 17.13 6.62
C MET A 43 10.02 17.92 7.75
N ARG A 44 10.64 17.96 8.93
CA ARG A 44 10.10 18.56 10.15
C ARG A 44 8.72 17.97 10.53
N SER A 45 8.53 16.69 10.24
CA SER A 45 7.28 15.96 10.50
C SER A 45 7.56 14.49 10.78
N ALA A 46 6.63 13.84 11.49
CA ALA A 46 6.53 12.38 11.50
C ALA A 46 5.79 11.92 10.23
N ARG A 47 6.06 10.69 9.77
CA ARG A 47 5.57 10.21 8.49
C ARG A 47 5.07 8.77 8.60
N THR A 48 3.82 8.55 8.18
CA THR A 48 3.33 7.19 7.91
C THR A 48 3.39 6.94 6.41
N ASP A 49 4.24 6.02 5.99
CA ASP A 49 4.35 5.60 4.59
C ASP A 49 3.30 4.52 4.28
N VAL A 50 2.67 4.62 3.11
CA VAL A 50 1.84 3.57 2.51
C VAL A 50 2.62 2.94 1.37
N ARG A 51 3.02 1.67 1.52
CA ARG A 51 3.86 0.96 0.54
C ARG A 51 3.09 -0.20 -0.06
N SER A 52 3.01 -0.29 -1.38
CA SER A 52 2.30 -1.37 -2.07
C SER A 52 3.24 -2.25 -2.88
N ASN A 53 2.84 -3.51 -3.11
CA ASN A 53 3.54 -4.42 -4.01
C ASN A 53 3.22 -4.19 -5.51
N LEU A 54 2.53 -3.09 -5.83
CA LEU A 54 2.16 -2.71 -7.19
C LEU A 54 3.40 -2.26 -7.98
N VAL A 55 3.47 -2.65 -9.25
CA VAL A 55 4.52 -2.21 -10.17
C VAL A 55 3.91 -1.18 -11.11
N ASN A 56 4.41 0.05 -11.07
CA ASN A 56 3.85 1.19 -11.82
C ASN A 56 2.34 1.39 -11.60
N GLY A 57 1.86 1.10 -10.40
CA GLY A 57 0.44 1.23 -10.04
C GLY A 57 -0.45 0.06 -10.47
N LEU A 58 0.12 -1.00 -11.09
CA LEU A 58 -0.62 -2.19 -11.50
C LEU A 58 -0.24 -3.41 -10.63
N PRO A 59 -1.20 -4.30 -10.35
CA PRO A 59 -0.90 -5.56 -9.69
C PRO A 59 -0.04 -6.43 -10.60
N ARG A 60 0.83 -7.24 -10.01
CA ARG A 60 1.55 -8.25 -10.77
C ARG A 60 0.52 -9.27 -11.31
N PRO A 61 0.64 -9.70 -12.58
CA PRO A 61 -0.17 -10.79 -13.10
C PRO A 61 -0.10 -11.97 -12.16
N ALA A 62 -1.24 -12.64 -11.88
CA ALA A 62 -1.27 -13.84 -11.02
C ALA A 62 -0.29 -14.93 -11.50
N ASN A 63 0.10 -14.89 -12.79
CA ASN A 63 1.09 -15.77 -13.40
C ASN A 63 2.56 -15.46 -13.02
N ASP A 64 2.87 -14.31 -12.42
CA ASP A 64 4.25 -13.96 -12.06
C ASP A 64 4.73 -14.65 -10.79
N ARG A 65 3.84 -15.00 -9.86
CA ARG A 65 4.17 -15.91 -8.74
C ARG A 65 4.63 -17.28 -9.23
N ALA A 66 4.16 -17.72 -10.40
CA ALA A 66 4.66 -18.94 -11.06
C ALA A 66 5.99 -18.70 -11.79
N SER A 67 6.31 -17.46 -12.18
CA SER A 67 7.56 -17.08 -12.84
C SER A 67 8.73 -16.95 -11.87
N GLU A 68 8.50 -16.37 -10.68
CA GLU A 68 9.50 -16.32 -9.60
C GLU A 68 9.88 -17.73 -9.11
N ARG A 69 8.93 -18.68 -9.11
CA ARG A 69 9.20 -20.08 -8.73
C ARG A 69 10.00 -20.89 -9.75
N ARG A 70 10.08 -20.43 -11.01
CA ARG A 70 10.87 -21.09 -12.08
C ARG A 70 12.32 -20.59 -12.16
N SER A 71 12.63 -19.52 -11.42
CA SER A 71 13.92 -18.84 -11.50
C SER A 71 14.79 -19.05 -10.25
N ALA A 72 14.40 -19.99 -9.37
CA ALA A 72 15.11 -20.36 -8.15
C ALA A 72 15.61 -21.81 -8.22
#